data_AF-A0A0Q7EJR7-F1
#
_entry.id   AF-A0A0Q7EJR7-F1
#
_cell.length_a   1.000
_cell.length_b   1.000
_cell.length_c   1.000
_cell.angle_alpha   90.00
_cell.angle_beta   90.00
_cell.angle_gamma   90.00
#
_symmetry.space_group_name_H-M   'P 1'
#
loop_
_entity.id
_entity.type
_entity.pdbx_description
1 polymer ?
#
loop_
_entity_poly.entity_id
_entity_poly.type
_entity_poly.pdbx_seq_one_letter_code
_entity_poly.pdbx_strand_id
1 'polypeptide(L)'
;MMSTLPQYIPVSCEFHDRLEDLATLRKQAGISYTGEDGALQQRSAVIKDVYARDGADYVSLSTGETVRMDRLVEVDGYKLADFPPQCGI
;
A
#
# COMPACT_ATOMS: atom_id res chain seq x y z
N MET A 1 8.67 -16.79 -20.75
CA MET A 1 7.68 -16.85 -19.65
C MET A 1 7.18 -15.42 -19.43
N MET A 2 6.04 -15.03 -20.01
CA MET A 2 5.45 -13.71 -19.75
C MET A 2 4.74 -13.81 -18.41
N SER A 3 5.41 -13.41 -17.33
CA SER A 3 4.75 -13.23 -16.05
C SER A 3 3.72 -12.12 -16.24
N THR A 4 2.45 -12.48 -16.37
CA THR A 4 1.34 -11.55 -16.33
C THR A 4 1.41 -10.86 -14.97
N LEU A 5 1.96 -9.64 -14.93
CA LEU A 5 1.91 -8.82 -13.73
C LEU A 5 0.44 -8.78 -13.28
N PRO A 6 0.13 -9.09 -12.02
CA PRO A 6 -1.25 -9.07 -11.55
C PRO A 6 -1.84 -7.69 -11.89
N GLN A 7 -2.99 -7.72 -12.58
CA GLN A 7 -3.74 -6.51 -12.89
C GLN A 7 -3.94 -5.73 -11.60
N TYR A 8 -3.64 -4.44 -11.66
CA TYR A 8 -3.79 -3.57 -10.50
C TYR A 8 -5.26 -3.58 -10.05
N ILE A 9 -5.46 -3.86 -8.77
CA ILE A 9 -6.76 -3.75 -8.11
C ILE A 9 -6.79 -2.36 -7.47
N PRO A 10 -7.68 -1.46 -7.91
CA PRO A 10 -7.81 -0.14 -7.29
C PRO A 10 -8.01 -0.26 -5.79
N VAL A 11 -7.30 0.58 -5.04
CA VAL A 11 -7.48 0.71 -3.59
C VAL A 11 -8.54 1.77 -3.32
N SER A 12 -9.30 1.64 -2.24
CA SER A 12 -10.33 2.62 -1.91
C SER A 12 -9.71 3.99 -1.59
N CYS A 13 -10.40 5.08 -1.95
CA CYS A 13 -9.98 6.44 -1.62
C CYS A 13 -9.80 6.62 -0.11
N GLU A 14 -10.69 6.04 0.71
CA GLU A 14 -10.58 6.11 2.17
C GLU A 14 -9.28 5.49 2.68
N PHE A 15 -8.84 4.35 2.13
CA PHE A 15 -7.56 3.77 2.53
C PHE A 15 -6.38 4.61 2.02
N HIS A 16 -6.52 5.20 0.84
CA HIS A 16 -5.54 6.14 0.29
C HIS A 16 -5.31 7.35 1.17
N ASP A 17 -6.38 8.02 1.58
CA ASP A 17 -6.31 9.19 2.46
C ASP A 17 -5.62 8.86 3.79
N ARG A 18 -5.83 7.64 4.33
CA ARG A 18 -5.10 7.19 5.54
C ARG A 18 -3.60 7.07 5.31
N LEU A 19 -3.17 6.59 4.15
CA LEU A 19 -1.74 6.51 3.85
C LEU A 19 -1.14 7.92 3.66
N GLU A 20 -1.89 8.84 3.05
CA GLU A 20 -1.48 10.23 2.92
C GLU A 20 -1.39 10.96 4.27
N ASP A 21 -2.34 10.72 5.19
CA ASP A 21 -2.30 11.21 6.57
C ASP A 21 -1.02 10.72 7.28
N LEU A 22 -0.74 9.42 7.19
CA LEU A 22 0.46 8.82 7.81
C LEU A 22 1.75 9.37 7.19
N ALA A 23 1.79 9.60 5.89
CA ALA A 23 2.92 10.19 5.18
C ALA A 23 3.15 11.65 5.60
N THR A 24 2.06 12.43 5.70
CA THR A 24 2.07 13.82 6.14
C THR A 24 2.59 13.95 7.58
N LEU A 25 2.10 13.09 8.48
CA LEU A 25 2.52 13.05 9.88
C LEU A 25 3.92 12.47 10.07
N ARG A 26 4.46 11.77 9.06
CA ARG A 26 5.70 10.99 9.14
C ARG A 26 5.73 10.07 10.37
N LYS A 27 4.57 9.47 10.66
CA LYS A 27 4.39 8.59 11.82
C LYS A 27 5.02 7.22 11.55
N GLN A 28 5.69 6.66 12.55
CA GLN A 28 6.15 5.28 12.48
C GLN A 28 4.95 4.33 12.61
N ALA A 29 4.75 3.48 11.61
CA ALA A 29 3.63 2.56 11.52
C ALA A 29 4.11 1.12 11.29
N GLY A 30 3.30 0.16 11.76
CA GLY A 30 3.44 -1.23 11.34
C GLY A 30 2.82 -1.40 9.96
N ILE A 31 3.58 -1.95 9.01
CA ILE A 31 3.20 -2.10 7.61
C ILE A 31 3.38 -3.56 7.23
N SER A 32 2.27 -4.21 6.92
CA SER A 32 2.21 -5.60 6.47
C SER A 32 1.81 -5.63 5.01
N TYR A 33 2.54 -6.37 4.17
CA TYR A 33 2.30 -6.45 2.73
C TYR A 33 2.75 -7.78 2.16
N THR A 34 2.19 -8.15 1.02
CA THR A 34 2.61 -9.34 0.27
C THR A 34 3.78 -8.99 -0.65
N GLY A 35 4.90 -9.68 -0.49
CA GLY A 35 6.08 -9.58 -1.34
C GLY A 35 5.84 -10.11 -2.75
N GLU A 36 6.81 -9.91 -3.64
CA GLU A 36 6.75 -10.41 -5.02
C GLU A 36 6.75 -11.94 -5.11
N ASP A 37 7.33 -12.60 -4.10
CA ASP A 37 7.36 -14.05 -3.91
C ASP A 37 6.07 -14.60 -3.29
N GLY A 38 5.11 -13.73 -2.97
CA GLY A 38 3.87 -14.09 -2.27
C GLY A 38 4.04 -14.24 -0.75
N ALA A 39 5.24 -14.03 -0.20
CA ALA A 39 5.46 -14.11 1.23
C ALA A 39 4.92 -12.86 1.95
N LEU A 40 4.32 -13.05 3.12
CA LEU A 40 3.91 -11.93 3.97
C LEU A 40 5.16 -11.28 4.57
N GLN A 41 5.31 -9.98 4.31
CA GLN A 41 6.36 -9.14 4.86
C GLN A 41 5.74 -8.18 5.88
N GLN A 42 6.42 -8.00 7.00
CA GLN A 42 6.05 -7.01 8.00
C GLN A 42 7.25 -6.09 8.29
N ARG A 43 7.01 -4.79 8.32
CA ARG A 43 8.00 -3.75 8.56
C ARG A 43 7.44 -2.73 9.55
N SER A 44 8.31 -2.16 10.37
CA SER A 44 8.01 -0.94 11.11
C SER A 44 8.76 0.20 10.43
N ALA A 45 8.05 1.08 9.75
CA ALA A 45 8.64 2.14 8.94
C ALA A 45 7.73 3.37 8.91
N VAL A 46 8.27 4.48 8.40
CA VAL A 46 7.51 5.69 8.10
C VAL A 46 7.19 5.68 6.60
N ILE A 47 5.94 5.98 6.24
CA ILE A 47 5.58 6.24 4.84
C ILE A 47 6.18 7.60 4.48
N LYS A 48 7.09 7.63 3.50
CA LYS A 48 7.70 8.88 3.05
C LYS A 48 6.86 9.59 2.01
N ASP A 49 6.20 8.82 1.16
CA ASP A 49 5.47 9.32 0.00
C ASP A 49 4.43 8.29 -0.48
N VAL A 50 3.33 8.80 -1.04
CA VAL A 50 2.26 8.05 -1.69
C VAL A 50 2.15 8.59 -3.11
N TYR A 51 2.26 7.72 -4.12
CA TYR A 51 2.32 8.17 -5.50
C TYR A 51 1.79 7.12 -6.49
N ALA A 52 1.25 7.61 -7.61
CA ALA A 52 0.83 6.79 -8.74
C ALA A 52 1.96 6.62 -9.75
N ARG A 53 2.15 5.41 -10.27
CA ARG A 53 3.13 5.09 -11.31
C ARG A 53 2.65 3.94 -12.19
N ASP A 54 2.78 4.06 -13.51
CA ASP A 54 2.48 2.98 -14.46
C ASP A 54 1.07 2.37 -14.28
N GLY A 55 0.08 3.18 -13.86
CA GLY A 55 -1.31 2.76 -13.65
C GLY A 55 -1.60 2.03 -12.33
N ALA A 56 -0.70 2.10 -11.36
CA ALA A 56 -0.88 1.57 -10.01
C ALA A 56 -0.41 2.57 -8.95
N ASP A 57 -0.93 2.44 -7.73
CA ASP A 57 -0.55 3.29 -6.60
C ASP A 57 0.50 2.59 -5.72
N TYR A 58 1.44 3.37 -5.21
CA TYR A 58 2.60 2.91 -4.47
C TYR A 58 2.85 3.76 -3.24
N VAL A 59 3.46 3.13 -2.22
CA VAL A 59 4.03 3.81 -1.07
C VAL A 59 5.52 3.59 -0.98
N SER A 60 6.27 4.64 -0.67
CA SER A 60 7.69 4.54 -0.36
C SER A 60 7.91 4.56 1.15
N LEU A 61 8.73 3.64 1.65
CA LEU A 61 9.01 3.49 3.07
C LEU A 61 10.35 4.13 3.44
N SER A 62 10.49 4.55 4.70
CA SER A 62 11.75 5.09 5.25
C SER A 62 12.92 4.12 5.17
N THR A 63 12.62 2.83 5.11
CA THR A 63 13.56 1.71 4.98
C THR A 63 14.07 1.52 3.54
N GLY A 64 13.48 2.20 2.56
CA GLY A 64 13.89 2.20 1.15
C GLY A 64 13.02 1.32 0.24
N GLU A 65 12.17 0.45 0.80
CA GLU A 65 11.22 -0.34 0.02
C GLU A 65 10.14 0.55 -0.62
N THR A 66 9.71 0.14 -1.81
CA THR A 66 8.50 0.65 -2.46
C THR A 66 7.50 -0.48 -2.53
N VAL A 67 6.30 -0.25 -2.02
CA VAL A 67 5.25 -1.26 -1.92
C VAL A 67 4.05 -0.82 -2.75
N ARG A 68 3.56 -1.71 -3.62
CA ARG A 68 2.29 -1.52 -4.32
C ARG A 68 1.14 -1.51 -3.32
N MET A 69 0.25 -0.54 -3.45
CA MET A 69 -0.82 -0.31 -2.50
C MET A 69 -1.81 -1.48 -2.47
N ASP A 70 -2.09 -2.10 -3.61
CA ASP A 70 -2.94 -3.29 -3.74
C ASP A 70 -2.32 -4.56 -3.14
N ARG A 71 -1.05 -4.51 -2.72
CA ARG A 71 -0.37 -5.58 -1.97
C ARG A 71 -0.28 -5.32 -0.48
N LEU A 72 -0.75 -4.17 0.00
CA LEU A 72 -0.84 -3.90 1.43
C LEU A 72 -1.87 -4.82 2.07
N VAL A 73 -1.57 -5.27 3.27
CA VAL A 73 -2.47 -6.11 4.08
C VAL A 73 -3.00 -5.29 5.24
N GLU A 74 -2.10 -4.60 5.95
CA GLU A 74 -2.43 -3.77 7.10
C GLU A 74 -1.41 -2.64 7.27
N VAL A 75 -1.87 -1.45 7.60
CA VAL A 75 -1.02 -0.29 7.90
C VAL A 75 -1.55 0.40 9.16
N ASP A 76 -0.71 0.54 10.19
CA ASP A 76 -1.06 1.21 11.46
C ASP A 76 -2.35 0.68 12.11
N GLY A 77 -2.65 -0.62 11.92
CA GLY A 77 -3.87 -1.27 12.40
C GLY A 77 -5.09 -1.17 11.46
N TYR A 78 -4.99 -0.43 10.35
CA TYR A 78 -6.00 -0.38 9.30
C TYR A 78 -5.75 -1.50 8.29
N LYS A 79 -6.68 -2.44 8.15
CA LYS A 79 -6.54 -3.56 7.20
C LYS A 79 -7.13 -3.17 5.85
N LEU A 80 -6.41 -3.44 4.77
CA LEU A 80 -6.90 -3.14 3.41
C LEU A 80 -8.27 -3.80 3.14
N ALA A 81 -8.49 -5.01 3.67
CA ALA A 81 -9.75 -5.74 3.54
C ALA A 81 -10.97 -5.04 4.16
N ASP A 82 -10.77 -4.12 5.11
CA ASP A 82 -11.85 -3.32 5.71
C ASP A 82 -12.28 -2.16 4.81
N PHE A 83 -11.51 -1.89 3.74
CA PHE A 83 -11.72 -0.81 2.78
C PHE A 83 -11.96 -1.40 1.38
N PRO A 84 -13.13 -1.99 1.12
CA PRO A 84 -13.44 -2.50 -0.20
C PRO A 84 -13.29 -1.39 -1.24
N PRO A 85 -12.82 -1.70 -2.46
CA PRO A 85 -12.71 -0.71 -3.53
C PRO A 85 -14.07 -0.08 -3.78
N GLN A 86 -14.22 1.18 -3.38
CA GLN A 86 -15.41 1.97 -3.66
C GLN A 86 -15.28 2.49 -5.09
N CYS A 87 -15.71 1.67 -6.04
CA CYS A 87 -16.13 2.19 -7.34
C CYS A 87 -17.52 2.80 -7.15
N GLY A 88 -17.60 4.13 -7.02
CA GLY A 88 -18.80 4.90 -7.34
C GLY A 88 -18.47 5.70 -8.60
N ILE A 89 -19.27 5.73 -9.66
CA ILE A 89 -20.74 5.67 -9.78
C ILE A 89 -21.06 4.98 -11.12
#